data_AF-A0A0D7K4G7-F1
#
_entry.id   AF-A0A0D7K4G7-F1
#
_cell.length_a   1.000
_cell.length_b   1.000
_cell.length_c   1.000
_cell.angle_alpha   90.00
_cell.angle_beta   90.00
_cell.angle_gamma   90.00
#
_symmetry.space_group_name_H-M   'P 1'
#
loop_
_entity.id
_entity.type
_entity.pdbx_description
1 polymer ?
#
loop_
_entity_poly.entity_id
_entity_poly.type
_entity_poly.pdbx_seq_one_letter_code
_entity_poly.pdbx_strand_id
1 'polypeptide(L)'
;MGRLLDQLHEDTHAWAAKGNKAGRARQRNMMRRFAAHAEAAGAREAGQVGGRTVISFWKALRAEKGLSWATQMDYWRALRELWVLWGKPGEPPRPFPSEKPAVG
;
A
#
# COMPACT_ATOMS: atom_id res chain seq x y z
N MET A 1 16.04 -0.48 10.54
CA MET A 1 14.66 -0.68 10.05
C MET A 1 13.79 0.32 10.79
N GLY A 2 12.84 1.00 10.15
CA GLY A 2 11.95 1.93 10.85
C GLY A 2 10.82 1.19 11.57
N ARG A 3 10.25 1.80 12.63
CA ARG A 3 9.23 1.18 13.50
C ARG A 3 7.99 0.70 12.74
N LEU A 4 7.60 1.39 11.67
CA LEU A 4 6.42 1.01 10.90
C LEU A 4 6.70 -0.19 10.00
N LEU A 5 7.92 -0.31 9.49
CA LEU A 5 8.35 -1.47 8.71
C LEU A 5 8.44 -2.74 9.55
N ASP A 6 8.86 -2.61 10.81
CA ASP A 6 8.90 -3.74 11.75
C ASP A 6 7.48 -4.19 12.15
N GLN A 7 6.58 -3.26 12.46
CA GLN A 7 5.16 -3.58 12.71
C GLN A 7 4.52 -4.28 11.50
N LEU A 8 4.82 -3.81 10.28
CA LEU A 8 4.32 -4.43 9.05
C LEU A 8 4.83 -5.86 8.87
N HIS A 9 6.07 -6.15 9.25
CA HIS A 9 6.60 -7.51 9.22
C HIS A 9 5.84 -8.43 10.17
N GLU A 10 5.58 -7.98 11.40
CA GLU A 10 4.83 -8.76 12.39
C GLU A 10 3.38 -9.01 11.94
N ASP A 11 2.69 -7.96 11.48
CA ASP A 11 1.29 -8.03 11.03
C ASP A 11 1.14 -8.95 9.79
N THR A 12 2.11 -8.90 8.88
CA THR A 12 2.07 -9.71 7.65
C THR A 12 2.55 -11.15 7.86
N HIS A 13 3.13 -11.48 9.02
CA HIS A 13 3.63 -12.82 9.33
C HIS A 13 2.47 -13.83 9.44
N ALA A 14 1.37 -13.46 10.11
CA ALA A 14 0.17 -14.30 10.23
C ALA A 14 -0.67 -14.33 8.95
N TRP A 15 -0.71 -13.22 8.21
CA TRP A 15 -1.42 -13.12 6.93
C TRP A 15 -0.78 -13.97 5.82
N ALA A 16 0.54 -14.20 5.91
CA ALA A 16 1.32 -15.01 4.98
C ALA A 16 0.95 -16.50 4.95
N ALA A 17 -0.15 -16.96 5.56
CA ALA A 17 -0.64 -18.33 5.44
C ALA A 17 -1.66 -18.52 4.29
N LYS A 18 -2.39 -17.48 3.85
CA LYS A 18 -3.46 -17.60 2.85
C LYS A 18 -2.97 -17.15 1.45
N GLY A 19 -2.68 -18.09 0.53
CA GLY A 19 -2.42 -17.81 -0.90
C GLY A 19 -1.05 -18.23 -1.47
N ASN A 20 -0.84 -18.03 -2.79
CA ASN A 20 0.38 -18.46 -3.50
C ASN A 20 1.62 -17.61 -3.14
N LYS A 21 2.76 -18.26 -2.82
CA LYS A 21 3.99 -17.65 -2.29
C LYS A 21 4.50 -16.44 -3.09
N ALA A 22 4.47 -16.51 -4.42
CA ALA A 22 4.95 -15.46 -5.32
C ALA A 22 4.07 -14.18 -5.29
N GLY A 23 2.74 -14.35 -5.26
CA GLY A 23 1.80 -13.23 -5.15
C GLY A 23 1.98 -12.47 -3.83
N ARG A 24 2.17 -13.21 -2.73
CA ARG A 24 2.42 -12.63 -1.40
C ARG A 24 3.76 -11.90 -1.32
N ALA A 25 4.81 -12.41 -1.95
CA ALA A 25 6.09 -11.70 -2.01
C ALA A 25 5.93 -10.34 -2.71
N ARG A 26 5.17 -10.30 -3.81
CA ARG A 26 4.86 -9.06 -4.53
C ARG A 26 4.02 -8.10 -3.70
N GLN A 27 2.93 -8.56 -3.07
CA GLN A 27 2.09 -7.73 -2.20
C GLN A 27 2.86 -7.21 -0.98
N ARG A 28 3.69 -8.03 -0.32
CA ARG A 28 4.54 -7.59 0.79
C ARG A 28 5.56 -6.53 0.36
N ASN A 29 6.15 -6.66 -0.82
CA ASN A 29 7.05 -5.63 -1.35
C ASN A 29 6.30 -4.31 -1.61
N MET A 30 5.06 -4.38 -2.11
CA MET A 30 4.21 -3.20 -2.29
C MET A 30 3.85 -2.53 -0.95
N MET A 31 3.47 -3.33 0.04
CA MET A 31 3.18 -2.90 1.41
C MET A 31 4.40 -2.24 2.06
N ARG A 32 5.59 -2.84 1.94
CA ARG A 32 6.86 -2.27 2.42
C ARG A 32 7.16 -0.92 1.80
N ARG A 33 6.98 -0.79 0.48
CA ARG A 33 7.23 0.47 -0.22
C ARG A 33 6.32 1.58 0.28
N PHE A 34 5.05 1.25 0.54
CA PHE A 34 4.12 2.19 1.16
C PHE A 34 4.52 2.56 2.60
N ALA A 35 4.89 1.58 3.43
CA ALA A 35 5.34 1.86 4.79
C ALA A 35 6.59 2.75 4.81
N ALA A 36 7.57 2.49 3.93
CA ALA A 36 8.75 3.35 3.79
C ALA A 36 8.38 4.79 3.38
N HIS A 37 7.40 4.95 2.46
CA HIS A 37 6.88 6.28 2.11
C HIS A 37 6.17 6.96 3.29
N ALA A 38 5.39 6.20 4.05
CA ALA A 38 4.71 6.71 5.23
C ALA A 38 5.72 7.15 6.31
N GLU A 39 6.79 6.39 6.52
CA GLU A 39 7.89 6.77 7.42
C GLU A 39 8.62 8.02 6.96
N ALA A 40 8.91 8.14 5.66
CA ALA A 40 9.49 9.34 5.07
C ALA A 40 8.57 10.56 5.22
N ALA A 41 7.25 10.34 5.22
CA ALA A 41 6.24 11.35 5.51
C ALA A 41 6.04 11.63 7.02
N GLY A 42 6.79 10.93 7.90
CA GLY A 42 6.80 11.12 9.35
C GLY A 42 5.91 10.16 10.16
N ALA A 43 5.22 9.21 9.53
CA ALA A 43 4.41 8.21 10.23
C ALA A 43 5.30 7.13 10.84
N ARG A 44 5.22 6.94 12.15
CA ARG A 44 6.00 5.95 12.91
C ARG A 44 5.18 4.73 13.35
N GLU A 45 3.86 4.84 13.30
CA GLU A 45 2.91 3.81 13.71
C GLU A 45 1.71 3.77 12.76
N ALA A 46 1.02 2.63 12.71
CA ALA A 46 -0.12 2.44 11.83
C ALA A 46 -1.21 3.51 12.06
N GLY A 47 -1.47 3.91 13.31
CA GLY A 47 -2.48 4.93 13.63
C GLY A 47 -2.27 6.28 12.94
N GLN A 48 -1.03 6.64 12.63
CA GLN A 48 -0.67 7.91 11.96
C GLN A 48 -0.86 7.86 10.44
N VAL A 49 -1.07 6.68 9.88
CA VAL A 49 -1.25 6.51 8.43
C VAL A 49 -2.71 6.76 8.05
N GLY A 50 -3.02 7.95 7.55
CA GLY A 50 -4.35 8.33 7.11
C GLY A 50 -4.52 8.34 5.58
N GLY A 51 -5.71 8.75 5.13
CA GLY A 51 -5.99 8.90 3.70
C GLY A 51 -5.05 9.88 3.00
N ARG A 52 -4.60 10.95 3.68
CA ARG A 52 -3.61 11.90 3.14
C ARG A 52 -2.27 11.22 2.81
N THR A 53 -1.81 10.29 3.63
CA THR A 53 -0.59 9.51 3.39
C THR A 53 -0.74 8.63 2.16
N VAL A 54 -1.90 8.01 1.98
CA VAL A 54 -2.23 7.21 0.78
C VAL A 54 -2.25 8.07 -0.47
N ILE A 55 -2.86 9.26 -0.42
CA ILE A 55 -2.89 10.20 -1.55
C ILE A 55 -1.49 10.69 -1.90
N SER A 56 -0.67 11.03 -0.90
CA SER A 56 0.74 11.41 -1.08
C SER A 56 1.53 10.29 -1.76
N PHE A 57 1.35 9.05 -1.29
CA PHE A 57 1.97 7.87 -1.90
C PHE A 57 1.57 7.72 -3.37
N TRP A 58 0.29 7.85 -3.73
CA TRP A 58 -0.14 7.80 -5.13
C TRP A 58 0.48 8.89 -6.01
N LYS A 59 0.77 10.07 -5.46
CA LYS A 59 1.49 11.13 -6.19
C LYS A 59 2.95 10.75 -6.41
N ALA A 60 3.64 10.27 -5.38
CA ALA A 60 5.02 9.83 -5.47
C ALA A 60 5.20 8.65 -6.44
N LEU A 61 4.32 7.65 -6.35
CA LEU A 61 4.34 6.48 -7.21
C LEU A 61 4.20 6.87 -8.70
N ARG A 62 3.29 7.80 -9.01
CA ARG A 62 3.09 8.28 -10.39
C ARG A 62 4.27 9.10 -10.92
N ALA A 63 4.94 9.86 -10.07
CA ALA A 63 6.12 10.63 -10.45
C ALA A 63 7.33 9.73 -10.81
N GLU A 64 7.41 8.52 -10.26
CA GLU A 64 8.58 7.66 -10.35
C GLU A 64 8.76 6.96 -11.70
N LYS A 65 7.68 6.71 -12.45
CA LYS A 65 7.61 6.21 -13.85
C LYS A 65 6.20 5.74 -14.12
N GLY A 66 5.55 6.20 -15.20
CA GLY A 66 4.14 5.97 -15.55
C GLY A 66 3.63 4.53 -15.32
N LEU A 67 3.19 4.23 -14.09
CA LEU A 67 2.70 2.91 -13.72
C LEU A 67 1.37 2.65 -14.43
N SER A 68 1.27 1.48 -15.06
CA SER A 68 0.02 1.02 -15.64
C SER A 68 -1.09 0.94 -14.58
N TRP A 69 -2.33 1.15 -15.02
CA TRP A 69 -3.51 1.04 -14.16
C TRP A 69 -3.59 -0.32 -13.44
N ALA A 70 -3.24 -1.40 -14.12
CA ALA A 70 -3.19 -2.74 -13.53
C ALA A 70 -2.23 -2.80 -12.34
N THR A 71 -1.04 -2.18 -12.45
CA THR A 71 -0.07 -2.15 -11.35
C THR A 71 -0.57 -1.27 -10.19
N GLN A 72 -1.23 -0.15 -10.47
CA GLN A 72 -1.84 0.70 -9.45
C GLN A 72 -2.94 -0.06 -8.67
N MET A 73 -3.73 -0.88 -9.37
CA MET A 73 -4.72 -1.75 -8.75
C MET A 73 -4.10 -2.85 -7.88
N ASP A 74 -2.98 -3.45 -8.30
CA ASP A 74 -2.24 -4.41 -7.48
C ASP A 74 -1.73 -3.76 -6.18
N TYR A 75 -1.18 -2.54 -6.27
CA TYR A 75 -0.80 -1.76 -5.08
C TYR A 75 -2.02 -1.49 -4.19
N TRP A 76 -3.15 -1.09 -4.77
CA TRP A 76 -4.35 -0.79 -3.98
C TRP A 76 -4.88 -2.03 -3.25
N ARG A 77 -4.86 -3.21 -3.88
CA ARG A 77 -5.21 -4.48 -3.22
C ARG A 77 -4.30 -4.76 -2.03
N ALA A 78 -3.00 -4.58 -2.20
CA ALA A 78 -2.03 -4.76 -1.12
C ALA A 78 -2.26 -3.74 0.03
N LEU A 79 -2.56 -2.48 -0.30
CA LEU A 79 -2.89 -1.46 0.69
C LEU A 79 -4.20 -1.76 1.42
N ARG A 80 -5.21 -2.29 0.74
CA ARG A 80 -6.50 -2.66 1.33
C ARG A 80 -6.33 -3.79 2.35
N GLU A 81 -5.55 -4.81 2.02
CA GLU A 81 -5.20 -5.87 2.96
C GLU A 81 -4.46 -5.32 4.17
N LEU A 82 -3.47 -4.44 3.95
CA LEU A 82 -2.75 -3.78 5.04
C LEU A 82 -3.68 -2.91 5.91
N TRP A 83 -4.68 -2.26 5.31
CA TRP A 83 -5.69 -1.46 6.02
C TRP A 83 -6.54 -2.31 6.97
N VAL A 84 -6.95 -3.49 6.50
CA VAL A 84 -7.68 -4.48 7.30
C VAL A 84 -6.78 -5.03 8.41
N LEU A 85 -5.51 -5.35 8.12
CA LEU A 85 -4.56 -5.82 9.14
C LEU A 85 -4.34 -4.78 10.24
N TRP A 86 -4.27 -3.50 9.88
CA TRP A 86 -4.20 -2.40 10.84
C TRP A 86 -5.53 -2.08 11.55
N GLY A 87 -6.59 -2.85 11.31
CA GLY A 87 -7.89 -2.68 11.95
C GLY A 87 -8.57 -1.36 11.61
N LYS A 88 -8.21 -0.71 10.50
CA LYS A 88 -8.76 0.60 10.15
C LYS A 88 -10.15 0.47 9.54
N PRO A 89 -11.10 1.35 9.91
CA PRO A 89 -12.42 1.37 9.29
C PRO A 89 -12.34 1.87 7.84
N GLY A 90 -13.20 1.32 7.00
CA GLY A 90 -13.33 1.69 5.58
C GLY A 90 -12.24 1.11 4.68
N GLU A 91 -12.04 1.74 3.52
CA GLU A 91 -11.04 1.34 2.54
C GLU A 91 -10.00 2.46 2.35
N PRO A 92 -8.72 2.13 2.05
CA PRO A 92 -7.75 3.14 1.70
C PRO A 92 -8.18 3.84 0.39
N PRO A 93 -7.90 5.16 0.26
CA PRO A 93 -8.19 5.89 -0.96
C PRO A 93 -7.65 5.17 -2.20
N ARG A 94 -8.54 4.95 -3.17
CA ARG A 94 -8.17 4.37 -4.47
C ARG A 94 -7.24 5.33 -5.23
N PRO A 95 -6.37 4.81 -6.11
CA PRO A 95 -5.63 5.67 -7.02
C PRO A 95 -6.65 6.46 -7.85
N PHE A 96 -6.61 7.79 -7.75
CA PHE A 96 -7.43 8.65 -8.60
C PHE A 96 -7.06 8.37 -10.06
N PRO A 97 -8.03 8.11 -10.95
CA PRO A 97 -7.71 8.01 -12.36
C PRO A 97 -7.15 9.36 -12.81
N SER A 98 -5.91 9.41 -13.29
CA SER A 98 -5.53 10.50 -14.19
C SER A 98 -6.22 10.29 -15.55
N GLU A 99 -6.57 9.06 -15.91
CA GLU A 99 -7.52 8.72 -16.96
C GLU A 99 -7.92 7.28 -16.70
N LYS A 100 -9.22 7.01 -16.53
CA LYS A 100 -9.74 5.68 -16.82
C LYS A 100 -9.53 5.54 -18.33
N PRO A 101 -8.81 4.53 -18.88
CA PRO A 101 -8.74 4.40 -20.32
C PRO A 101 -10.19 4.38 -20.81
N ALA A 102 -10.54 5.35 -21.65
CA ALA A 102 -11.84 5.38 -22.29
C ALA A 102 -12.01 4.02 -22.95
N VAL A 103 -13.05 3.31 -22.53
CA VAL A 103 -13.43 2.06 -23.19
C VAL A 103 -13.74 2.45 -24.64
N GLY A 104 -12.90 1.96 -25.55
CA GLY A 104 -13.08 2.03 -27.00
C GLY A 104 -13.27 0.62 -27.51
#